data_AF-A0A2W2BB44-F1
#
_entry.id   AF-A0A2W2BB44-F1
#
_cell.length_a   1.000
_cell.length_b   1.000
_cell.length_c   1.000
_cell.angle_alpha   90.00
_cell.angle_beta   90.00
_cell.angle_gamma   90.00
#
_symmetry.space_group_name_H-M   'P 1'
#
loop_
_entity.id
_entity.type
_entity.pdbx_description
1 polymer ?
#
loop_
_entity_poly.entity_id
_entity_poly.type
_entity_poly.pdbx_seq_one_letter_code
_entity_poly.pdbx_strand_id
1 'polypeptide(L)'
;MSPTQIVVTVLVILLVAAVVAVAVVAARRRALRQRFGPEYDHVVAERDSRSEAERELRDRQRRHAELQLVPLAPDARARYAEAWEELQVRFIDSPAETVGQADELVTRLIAERGYPTGDFSDQIAHLSVDHARTLSHYRDAHDIHLRNSRGEASTEDLRQAVVHYRALFADLLGDEPVGSHTPQQRRPDAAQDATNR
;
A
#
# COMPACT_ATOMS: atom_id res chain seq x y z
N MET A 1 -3.41 -58.29 -9.77
CA MET A 1 -2.72 -57.32 -8.90
C MET A 1 -2.25 -58.06 -7.66
N SER A 2 -0.94 -58.25 -7.47
CA SER A 2 -0.44 -58.86 -6.23
C SER A 2 -0.68 -57.92 -5.04
N PRO A 3 -0.82 -58.44 -3.80
CA PRO A 3 -0.94 -57.61 -2.60
C PRO A 3 0.17 -56.55 -2.50
N THR A 4 1.39 -56.90 -2.91
CA THR A 4 2.54 -55.98 -2.98
C THR A 4 2.34 -54.83 -3.97
N GLN A 5 1.77 -55.08 -5.15
CA GLN A 5 1.47 -54.04 -6.14
C GLN A 5 0.42 -53.04 -5.62
N ILE A 6 -0.59 -53.52 -4.89
CA ILE A 6 -1.62 -52.67 -4.28
C ILE A 6 -0.98 -51.77 -3.23
N VAL A 7 -0.16 -52.33 -2.33
CA VAL A 7 0.54 -51.55 -1.28
C VAL A 7 1.44 -50.48 -1.90
N VAL A 8 2.25 -50.84 -2.90
CA VAL A 8 3.15 -49.89 -3.59
C VAL A 8 2.34 -48.77 -4.26
N THR A 9 1.24 -49.11 -4.94
CA THR A 9 0.39 -48.12 -5.62
C THR A 9 -0.21 -47.14 -4.63
N VAL A 10 -0.75 -47.61 -3.51
CA VAL A 10 -1.31 -46.75 -2.45
C VAL A 10 -0.25 -45.83 -1.87
N LEU A 11 0.96 -46.35 -1.62
CA LEU A 11 2.08 -45.56 -1.10
C LEU A 11 2.49 -44.45 -2.07
N VAL A 12 2.55 -44.73 -3.38
CA VAL A 12 2.84 -43.74 -4.41
C VAL A 12 1.76 -42.67 -4.46
N ILE A 13 0.48 -43.03 -4.40
CA ILE A 13 -0.64 -42.07 -4.39
C ILE A 13 -0.55 -41.16 -3.17
N LEU A 14 -0.29 -41.71 -1.98
CA LEU A 14 -0.14 -40.92 -0.76
C LEU A 14 1.05 -39.97 -0.82
N LEU A 15 2.18 -40.42 -1.38
CA LEU A 15 3.36 -39.58 -1.58
C LEU A 15 3.06 -38.43 -2.54
N VAL A 16 2.42 -38.71 -3.68
CA VAL A 16 2.03 -37.67 -4.65
C VAL A 16 1.05 -36.69 -4.02
N ALA A 17 0.05 -37.17 -3.28
CA ALA A 17 -0.90 -36.31 -2.57
C ALA A 17 -0.20 -35.40 -1.55
N ALA A 18 0.77 -35.92 -0.80
CA ALA A 18 1.56 -35.13 0.15
C ALA A 18 2.38 -34.04 -0.55
N VAL A 19 3.04 -34.37 -1.67
CA VAL A 19 3.82 -33.40 -2.47
C VAL A 19 2.93 -32.30 -3.01
N VAL A 20 1.77 -32.65 -3.57
CA VAL A 20 0.79 -31.68 -4.09
C VAL A 20 0.28 -30.77 -2.97
N ALA A 21 -0.05 -31.33 -1.80
CA ALA A 21 -0.52 -30.55 -0.65
C ALA A 21 0.53 -29.52 -0.21
N VAL A 22 1.80 -29.93 -0.09
CA VAL A 22 2.92 -29.02 0.25
C VAL A 22 3.09 -27.94 -0.82
N ALA A 23 3.03 -28.30 -2.10
CA ALA A 23 3.16 -27.35 -3.20
C ALA A 23 2.06 -26.28 -3.19
N VAL A 24 0.80 -26.69 -2.94
CA VAL A 24 -0.34 -25.76 -2.86
C VAL A 24 -0.20 -24.81 -1.67
N VAL A 25 0.19 -25.32 -0.50
CA VAL A 25 0.40 -24.47 0.69
C VAL A 25 1.53 -23.46 0.45
N ALA A 26 2.65 -23.91 -0.12
CA ALA A 26 3.77 -23.04 -0.45
C ALA A 26 3.38 -21.97 -1.48
N ALA A 27 2.61 -22.32 -2.52
CA ALA A 27 2.13 -21.38 -3.52
C ALA A 27 1.20 -20.32 -2.91
N ARG A 28 0.24 -20.73 -2.08
CA ARG A 28 -0.67 -19.80 -1.38
C ARG A 28 0.09 -18.83 -0.47
N ARG A 29 1.11 -19.32 0.24
CA ARG A 29 1.96 -18.46 1.07
C ARG A 29 2.72 -17.44 0.22
N ARG A 30 3.32 -17.87 -0.89
CA ARG A 30 4.04 -16.97 -1.80
C ARG A 30 3.10 -15.89 -2.36
N ALA A 31 1.88 -16.25 -2.76
CA ALA A 31 0.89 -15.30 -3.23
C ALA A 31 0.53 -14.25 -2.16
N LEU A 32 0.38 -14.66 -0.90
CA LEU A 32 0.09 -13.75 0.21
C LEU A 32 1.26 -12.78 0.44
N ARG A 33 2.49 -13.30 0.49
CA ARG A 33 3.69 -12.47 0.66
C ARG A 33 3.93 -11.52 -0.51
N GLN A 34 3.61 -11.94 -1.74
CA GLN A 34 3.70 -11.08 -2.92
C GLN A 34 2.66 -9.95 -2.88
N ARG A 35 1.43 -10.23 -2.42
CA ARG A 35 0.37 -9.24 -2.31
C ARG A 35 0.66 -8.19 -1.24
N PHE A 36 0.99 -8.64 -0.03
CA PHE A 36 1.18 -7.76 1.13
C PHE A 36 2.61 -7.20 1.24
N GLY A 37 3.60 -7.81 0.58
CA GLY A 37 4.97 -7.32 0.59
C GLY A 37 5.51 -7.14 2.03
N PRO A 38 6.04 -5.96 2.39
CA PRO A 38 6.52 -5.68 3.75
C PRO A 38 5.47 -5.87 4.85
N GLU A 39 4.19 -5.63 4.54
CA GLU A 39 3.09 -5.79 5.50
C GLU A 39 2.91 -7.25 5.92
N TYR A 40 3.27 -8.22 5.06
CA TYR A 40 3.28 -9.62 5.46
C TYR A 40 4.27 -9.86 6.61
N ASP A 41 5.48 -9.32 6.47
CA ASP A 41 6.55 -9.49 7.45
C ASP A 41 6.21 -8.75 8.76
N HIS A 42 5.53 -7.60 8.68
CA HIS A 42 4.99 -6.87 9.83
C HIS A 42 3.96 -7.68 10.62
N VAL A 43 2.89 -8.15 9.97
CA VAL A 43 1.82 -8.90 10.66
C VAL A 43 2.35 -10.23 11.22
N VAL A 44 3.33 -10.86 10.55
CA VAL A 44 4.00 -12.06 11.10
C VAL A 44 4.83 -11.75 12.34
N ALA A 45 5.41 -10.55 12.45
CA ALA A 45 6.15 -10.13 13.64
C ALA A 45 5.23 -9.77 14.83
N GLU A 46 4.02 -9.30 14.56
CA GLU A 46 3.03 -8.92 15.60
C GLU A 46 2.23 -10.09 16.17
N ARG A 47 2.15 -11.23 15.47
CA ARG A 47 1.34 -12.38 15.87
C ARG A 47 2.17 -13.51 16.48
N ASP A 48 1.57 -14.23 17.42
CA ASP A 48 2.20 -15.35 18.13
C ASP A 48 2.60 -16.50 17.19
N SER A 49 1.88 -16.66 16.07
CA SER A 49 2.22 -17.63 15.04
C SER A 49 2.03 -17.10 13.63
N ARG A 50 2.89 -17.58 12.71
CA ARG A 50 2.73 -17.32 11.27
C ARG A 50 1.36 -17.78 10.74
N SER A 51 0.78 -18.83 11.33
CA SER A 51 -0.52 -19.33 10.92
C SER A 51 -1.66 -18.36 11.24
N GLU A 52 -1.56 -17.61 12.34
CA GLU A 52 -2.51 -16.56 12.73
C GLU A 52 -2.35 -15.33 11.84
N ALA A 53 -1.12 -14.87 11.63
CA ALA A 53 -0.83 -13.79 10.70
C ALA A 53 -1.41 -14.06 9.30
N GLU A 54 -1.15 -15.24 8.74
CA GLU A 54 -1.71 -15.59 7.43
C GLU A 54 -3.24 -15.71 7.43
N ARG A 55 -3.86 -16.09 8.55
CA ARG A 55 -5.33 -16.12 8.67
C ARG A 55 -5.92 -14.72 8.67
N GLU A 56 -5.32 -13.79 9.41
CA GLU A 56 -5.71 -12.39 9.43
C GLU A 56 -5.52 -11.73 8.06
N LEU A 57 -4.38 -11.91 7.39
CA LEU A 57 -4.14 -11.32 6.07
C LEU A 57 -5.18 -11.80 5.04
N ARG A 58 -5.57 -13.08 5.10
CA ARG A 58 -6.67 -13.60 4.28
C ARG A 58 -8.01 -12.97 4.64
N ASP A 59 -8.23 -12.67 5.92
CA ASP A 59 -9.44 -11.96 6.36
C ASP A 59 -9.49 -10.54 5.82
N ARG A 60 -8.37 -9.81 5.90
CA ARG A 60 -8.24 -8.49 5.28
C ARG A 60 -8.54 -8.53 3.79
N GLN A 61 -8.06 -9.54 3.05
CA GLN A 61 -8.40 -9.72 1.63
C GLN A 61 -9.89 -9.96 1.40
N ARG A 62 -10.55 -10.76 2.25
CA ARG A 62 -12.00 -11.01 2.14
C ARG A 62 -12.79 -9.73 2.36
N ARG A 63 -12.52 -9.03 3.47
CA ARG A 63 -13.15 -7.74 3.78
C ARG A 63 -12.90 -6.69 2.70
N HIS A 64 -11.68 -6.65 2.14
CA HIS A 64 -11.35 -5.76 1.04
C HIS A 64 -12.14 -6.08 -0.23
N ALA A 65 -12.35 -7.35 -0.56
CA ALA A 65 -13.11 -7.77 -1.73
C ALA A 65 -14.61 -7.36 -1.65
N GLU A 66 -15.11 -7.07 -0.45
CA GLU A 66 -16.48 -6.60 -0.22
C GLU A 66 -16.59 -5.06 -0.32
N LEU A 67 -15.47 -4.33 -0.41
CA LEU A 67 -15.46 -2.88 -0.51
C LEU A 67 -15.89 -2.41 -1.90
N GLN A 68 -16.69 -1.34 -1.93
CA GLN A 68 -17.05 -0.64 -3.15
C GLN A 68 -16.09 0.54 -3.36
N LEU A 69 -14.90 0.23 -3.85
CA LEU A 69 -13.88 1.25 -4.12
C LEU A 69 -14.24 2.04 -5.39
N VAL A 70 -14.24 3.36 -5.28
CA VAL A 70 -14.65 4.27 -6.37
C VAL A 70 -13.41 4.93 -6.94
N PRO A 71 -13.07 4.82 -8.24
CA PRO A 71 -11.95 5.57 -8.82
C PRO A 71 -12.08 7.07 -8.57
N LEU A 72 -10.98 7.76 -8.26
CA LEU A 72 -11.01 9.21 -8.08
C LEU A 72 -11.31 9.89 -9.41
N ALA A 73 -12.31 10.76 -9.42
CA ALA A 73 -12.58 11.62 -10.56
C ALA A 73 -11.37 12.53 -10.85
N PRO A 74 -11.09 12.87 -12.12
CA PRO A 74 -9.97 13.75 -12.47
C PRO A 74 -9.98 15.10 -11.72
N ASP A 75 -11.16 15.71 -11.58
CA ASP A 75 -11.32 16.98 -10.86
C ASP A 75 -11.04 16.82 -9.35
N ALA A 76 -11.43 15.68 -8.77
CA ALA A 76 -11.10 15.37 -7.38
C ALA A 76 -9.59 15.21 -7.21
N ARG A 77 -8.93 14.47 -8.12
CA ARG A 77 -7.46 14.30 -8.12
C ARG A 77 -6.75 15.66 -8.17
N ALA A 78 -7.17 16.56 -9.07
CA ALA A 78 -6.60 17.90 -9.19
C ALA A 78 -6.77 18.72 -7.89
N ARG A 79 -7.97 18.71 -7.31
CA ARG A 79 -8.26 19.40 -6.04
C ARG A 79 -7.42 18.87 -4.87
N TYR A 80 -7.23 17.56 -4.78
CA TYR A 80 -6.39 16.95 -3.74
C TYR A 80 -4.90 17.27 -3.95
N ALA A 81 -4.43 17.30 -5.20
CA ALA A 81 -3.06 17.72 -5.51
C ALA A 81 -2.81 19.19 -5.11
N GLU A 82 -3.71 20.10 -5.49
CA GLU A 82 -3.65 21.53 -5.10
C GLU A 82 -3.67 21.69 -3.57
N ALA A 83 -4.58 20.99 -2.87
CA ALA A 83 -4.62 21.02 -1.41
C ALA A 83 -3.32 20.53 -0.76
N TRP A 84 -2.65 19.55 -1.38
CA TRP A 84 -1.36 19.06 -0.91
C TRP A 84 -0.21 20.06 -1.16
N GLU A 85 -0.25 20.81 -2.27
CA GLU A 85 0.71 21.89 -2.55
C GLU A 85 0.54 23.07 -1.57
N GLU A 86 -0.70 23.51 -1.33
CA GLU A 86 -1.00 24.56 -0.35
C GLU A 86 -0.50 24.19 1.07
N LEU A 87 -0.68 22.91 1.43
CA LEU A 87 -0.22 22.36 2.69
C LEU A 87 1.31 22.47 2.83
N GLN A 88 2.06 22.18 1.76
CA GLN A 88 3.52 22.31 1.77
C GLN A 88 3.98 23.76 1.94
N VAL A 89 3.29 24.73 1.32
CA VAL A 89 3.60 26.16 1.49
C VAL A 89 3.38 26.57 2.95
N ARG A 90 2.26 26.15 3.55
CA ARG A 90 1.91 26.47 4.94
C ARG A 90 2.85 25.83 5.97
N PHE A 91 3.49 24.71 5.62
CA PHE A 91 4.46 24.05 6.51
C PHE A 91 5.57 24.99 6.99
N ILE A 92 5.99 25.93 6.15
CA ILE A 92 7.08 26.88 6.46
C ILE A 92 6.73 27.74 7.67
N ASP A 93 5.50 28.23 7.72
CA ASP A 93 5.03 29.15 8.76
C ASP A 93 4.43 28.42 9.96
N SER A 94 3.84 27.23 9.74
CA SER A 94 3.05 26.52 10.76
C SER A 94 3.21 24.99 10.66
N PRO A 95 4.40 24.45 10.96
CA PRO A 95 4.72 23.04 10.74
C PRO A 95 3.87 22.08 11.58
N ALA A 96 3.62 22.43 12.85
CA ALA A 96 2.85 21.58 13.77
C ALA A 96 1.39 21.42 13.33
N GLU A 97 0.74 22.52 12.92
CA GLU A 97 -0.63 22.50 12.40
C GLU A 97 -0.72 21.74 11.08
N THR A 98 0.28 21.95 10.21
CA THR A 98 0.35 21.33 8.89
C THR A 98 0.38 19.80 8.95
N VAL A 99 1.06 19.21 9.94
CA VAL A 99 1.07 17.75 10.14
C VAL A 99 -0.32 17.21 10.51
N GLY A 100 -1.12 17.95 11.28
CA GLY A 100 -2.51 17.61 11.54
C GLY A 100 -3.37 17.70 10.29
N GLN A 101 -3.21 18.78 9.53
CA GLN A 101 -3.92 18.97 8.25
C GLN A 101 -3.57 17.88 7.23
N ALA A 102 -2.34 17.34 7.26
CA ALA A 102 -1.92 16.24 6.39
C ALA A 102 -2.64 14.93 6.73
N ASP A 103 -2.75 14.60 8.03
CA ASP A 103 -3.51 13.42 8.50
C ASP A 103 -4.98 13.51 8.08
N GLU A 104 -5.60 14.69 8.27
CA GLU A 104 -6.99 14.93 7.86
C GLU A 104 -7.18 14.85 6.34
N LEU A 105 -6.23 15.38 5.55
CA LEU A 105 -6.29 15.35 4.09
C LEU A 105 -6.15 13.93 3.55
N VAL A 106 -5.24 13.13 4.12
CA VAL A 106 -5.09 11.70 3.80
C VAL A 106 -6.35 10.92 4.19
N THR A 107 -6.88 11.13 5.39
CA THR A 107 -8.11 10.46 5.86
C THR A 107 -9.31 10.78 4.95
N ARG A 108 -9.47 12.04 4.52
CA ARG A 108 -10.51 12.42 3.56
C ARG A 108 -10.32 11.73 2.21
N LEU A 109 -9.07 11.60 1.73
CA LEU A 109 -8.79 10.90 0.48
C LEU A 109 -9.11 9.40 0.57
N ILE A 110 -8.77 8.77 1.69
CA ILE A 110 -9.12 7.38 2.00
C ILE A 110 -10.65 7.19 1.93
N ALA A 111 -11.41 8.09 2.57
CA ALA A 111 -12.88 8.07 2.52
C ALA A 111 -13.42 8.24 1.09
N GLU A 112 -12.93 9.21 0.33
CA GLU A 112 -13.36 9.49 -1.05
C GLU A 112 -13.10 8.30 -1.98
N ARG A 113 -12.03 7.55 -1.72
CA ARG A 113 -11.69 6.30 -2.42
C ARG A 113 -12.63 5.14 -2.09
N GLY A 114 -13.51 5.29 -1.10
CA GLY A 114 -14.49 4.30 -0.66
C GLY A 114 -13.99 3.38 0.46
N TYR A 115 -12.85 3.70 1.08
CA TYR A 115 -12.35 2.93 2.22
C TYR A 115 -13.05 3.37 3.52
N PRO A 116 -13.38 2.44 4.42
CA PRO A 116 -13.86 2.79 5.76
C PRO A 116 -12.80 3.55 6.56
N THR A 117 -13.17 4.71 7.11
CA THR A 117 -12.31 5.55 7.96
C THR A 117 -12.64 5.37 9.44
N GLY A 118 -12.62 4.11 9.91
CA GLY A 118 -12.75 3.78 11.32
C GLY A 118 -11.55 4.28 12.13
N ASP A 119 -11.14 3.52 13.14
CA ASP A 119 -9.88 3.83 13.82
C ASP A 119 -8.66 3.63 12.90
N PHE A 120 -7.50 4.12 13.33
CA PHE A 120 -6.27 4.03 12.54
C PHE A 120 -5.89 2.58 12.20
N SER A 121 -6.13 1.64 13.13
CA SER A 121 -5.84 0.22 12.93
C SER A 121 -6.75 -0.40 11.85
N ASP A 122 -8.03 -0.04 11.85
CA ASP A 122 -8.99 -0.44 10.82
C ASP A 122 -8.60 0.12 9.46
N GLN A 123 -8.20 1.40 9.39
CA GLN A 123 -7.73 2.02 8.16
C GLN A 123 -6.51 1.27 7.58
N ILE A 124 -5.50 0.98 8.42
CA ILE A 124 -4.35 0.16 8.04
C ILE A 124 -4.79 -1.20 7.51
N ALA A 125 -5.72 -1.87 8.19
CA ALA A 125 -6.21 -3.17 7.77
C ALA A 125 -6.89 -3.12 6.40
N HIS A 126 -7.70 -2.10 6.13
CA HIS A 126 -8.36 -1.92 4.84
C HIS A 126 -7.40 -1.54 3.72
N LEU A 127 -6.41 -0.68 3.98
CA LEU A 127 -5.43 -0.25 2.98
C LEU A 127 -4.38 -1.33 2.67
N SER A 128 -4.14 -2.27 3.59
CA SER A 128 -3.06 -3.26 3.48
C SER A 128 -3.07 -4.17 2.24
N VAL A 129 -4.19 -4.27 1.53
CA VAL A 129 -4.32 -5.16 0.36
C VAL A 129 -3.75 -4.50 -0.89
N ASP A 130 -4.05 -3.23 -1.11
CA ASP A 130 -3.69 -2.48 -2.32
C ASP A 130 -2.53 -1.49 -2.09
N HIS A 131 -2.41 -0.97 -0.86
CA HIS A 131 -1.44 0.07 -0.47
C HIS A 131 -0.39 -0.45 0.51
N ALA A 132 -0.12 -1.76 0.50
CA ALA A 132 0.74 -2.43 1.49
C ALA A 132 2.15 -1.82 1.62
N ARG A 133 2.68 -1.27 0.51
CA ARG A 133 4.04 -0.71 0.45
C ARG A 133 4.18 0.64 1.14
N THR A 134 3.08 1.38 1.29
CA THR A 134 3.08 2.74 1.87
C THR A 134 2.62 2.75 3.33
N LEU A 135 2.13 1.62 3.85
CA LEU A 135 1.64 1.54 5.23
C LEU A 135 2.70 1.82 6.29
N SER A 136 3.97 1.44 6.07
CA SER A 136 5.04 1.79 7.00
C SER A 136 5.16 3.30 7.15
N HIS A 137 5.13 4.04 6.03
CA HIS A 137 5.12 5.50 6.06
C HIS A 137 3.88 6.04 6.76
N TYR A 138 2.71 5.47 6.51
CA TYR A 138 1.49 5.95 7.17
C TYR A 138 1.55 5.76 8.70
N ARG A 139 2.07 4.63 9.19
CA ARG A 139 2.35 4.41 10.62
C ARG A 139 3.34 5.43 11.17
N ASP A 140 4.48 5.62 10.52
CA ASP A 140 5.50 6.57 10.96
C ASP A 140 4.95 8.01 11.04
N ALA A 141 4.17 8.41 10.03
CA ALA A 141 3.53 9.73 9.99
C ALA A 141 2.51 9.92 11.11
N HIS A 142 1.66 8.91 11.34
CA HIS A 142 0.63 8.96 12.37
C HIS A 142 1.23 8.97 13.78
N ASP A 143 2.29 8.19 14.02
CA ASP A 143 3.02 8.21 15.29
C ASP A 143 3.64 9.59 15.57
N ILE A 144 4.20 10.25 14.55
CA ILE A 144 4.69 11.63 14.68
C ILE A 144 3.53 12.60 14.93
N HIS A 145 2.40 12.46 14.23
CA HIS A 145 1.21 13.27 14.44
C HIS A 145 0.70 13.17 15.89
N LEU A 146 0.64 11.95 16.45
CA LEU A 146 0.26 11.72 17.84
C LEU A 146 1.26 12.36 18.81
N ARG A 147 2.57 12.25 18.58
CA ARG A 147 3.58 12.95 19.40
C ARG A 147 3.46 14.48 19.28
N ASN A 148 3.23 15.00 18.09
CA ASN A 148 3.03 16.42 17.83
C ASN A 148 1.81 16.96 18.59
N SER A 149 0.71 16.19 18.63
CA SER A 149 -0.49 16.55 19.40
C SER A 149 -0.22 16.73 20.90
N ARG A 150 0.83 16.08 21.42
CA ARG A 150 1.30 16.20 22.81
C ARG A 150 2.43 17.22 23.00
N GLY A 151 2.87 17.89 21.94
CA GLY A 151 3.99 18.82 21.96
C GLY A 151 5.37 18.15 22.08
N GLU A 152 5.48 16.86 21.73
CA GLU A 152 6.68 16.04 21.91
C GLU A 152 7.49 15.83 20.61
N ALA A 153 7.05 16.41 19.49
CA ALA A 153 7.71 16.25 18.20
C ALA A 153 8.66 17.43 17.90
N SER A 154 9.85 17.12 17.38
CA SER A 154 10.77 18.14 16.87
C SER A 154 10.35 18.63 15.48
N THR A 155 10.80 19.81 15.06
CA THR A 155 10.52 20.32 13.70
C THR A 155 11.01 19.35 12.60
N GLU A 156 12.10 18.63 12.84
CA GLU A 156 12.59 17.61 11.91
C GLU A 156 11.65 16.39 11.86
N ASP A 157 11.10 15.95 13.00
CA ASP A 157 10.04 14.92 13.00
C ASP A 157 8.86 15.40 12.15
N LEU A 158 8.41 16.65 12.32
CA LEU A 158 7.28 17.20 11.55
C LEU A 158 7.56 17.21 10.05
N ARG A 159 8.79 17.53 9.65
CA ARG A 159 9.20 17.48 8.25
C ARG A 159 9.14 16.06 7.70
N GLN A 160 9.57 15.06 8.48
CA GLN A 160 9.49 13.66 8.09
C GLN A 160 8.04 13.17 8.02
N ALA A 161 7.16 13.58 8.93
CA ALA A 161 5.74 13.22 8.88
C ALA A 161 5.09 13.63 7.57
N VAL A 162 5.35 14.84 7.07
CA VAL A 162 4.82 15.29 5.76
C VAL A 162 5.35 14.44 4.61
N VAL A 163 6.63 14.05 4.63
CA VAL A 163 7.22 13.14 3.63
C VAL A 163 6.54 11.78 3.66
N HIS A 164 6.30 11.24 4.86
CA HIS A 164 5.66 9.96 5.05
C HIS A 164 4.18 9.97 4.63
N TYR A 165 3.41 10.99 5.01
CA TYR A 165 2.04 11.16 4.51
C TYR A 165 2.00 11.30 3.00
N ARG A 166 2.96 12.02 2.39
CA ARG A 166 3.04 12.16 0.92
C ARG A 166 3.13 10.82 0.21
N ALA A 167 3.87 9.87 0.78
CA ALA A 167 4.06 8.56 0.17
C ALA A 167 2.72 7.80 0.02
N LEU A 168 1.90 7.77 1.07
CA LEU A 168 0.57 7.18 1.00
C LEU A 168 -0.38 8.03 0.13
N PHE A 169 -0.32 9.35 0.25
CA PHE A 169 -1.16 10.27 -0.50
C PHE A 169 -0.99 10.11 -2.03
N ALA A 170 0.26 9.98 -2.49
CA ALA A 170 0.60 9.71 -3.88
C ALA A 170 0.01 8.40 -4.40
N ASP A 171 0.18 7.34 -3.61
CA ASP A 171 -0.31 6.01 -3.93
C ASP A 171 -1.85 5.98 -4.01
N LEU A 172 -2.54 6.69 -3.12
CA LEU A 172 -4.00 6.85 -3.14
C LEU A 172 -4.49 7.69 -4.33
N LEU A 173 -3.77 8.74 -4.72
CA LEU A 173 -4.10 9.54 -5.90
C LEU A 173 -3.91 8.74 -7.19
N GLY A 174 -2.98 7.79 -7.20
CA GLY A 174 -2.57 7.03 -8.39
C GLY A 174 -1.65 7.82 -9.32
N ASP A 175 -1.00 8.88 -8.81
CA ASP A 175 0.03 9.72 -9.44
C ASP A 175 0.91 10.34 -8.33
N GLU A 176 2.15 10.74 -8.63
CA GLU A 176 2.89 11.61 -7.69
C GLU A 176 2.19 12.98 -7.60
N PRO A 177 1.76 13.45 -6.41
CA PRO A 177 1.00 14.69 -6.23
C PRO A 177 1.79 15.93 -6.60
N VAL A 178 3.11 15.79 -6.76
CA VAL A 178 4.00 16.82 -7.28
C VAL A 178 4.84 16.15 -8.36
N GLY A 179 4.54 16.46 -9.61
CA GLY A 179 5.30 15.94 -10.72
C GLY A 179 6.77 16.33 -10.59
N SER A 180 7.64 15.33 -10.56
CA SER A 180 8.88 15.45 -11.33
C SER A 180 8.44 15.57 -12.80
N HIS A 181 8.08 16.79 -13.24
CA HIS A 181 8.02 17.11 -14.66
C HIS A 181 9.43 16.91 -15.22
N THR A 182 9.78 15.67 -15.55
CA THR A 182 10.82 15.43 -16.53
C THR A 182 10.23 16.00 -17.82
N PRO A 183 10.80 17.08 -18.39
CA PRO A 183 10.30 17.60 -19.65
C PRO A 183 10.29 16.45 -20.64
N GLN A 184 9.10 16.10 -21.11
CA GLN A 184 8.88 15.18 -22.20
C GLN A 184 9.91 15.51 -23.27
N GLN A 185 10.87 14.61 -23.49
CA GLN A 185 11.89 14.75 -24.52
C GLN A 185 11.19 15.09 -25.81
N ARG A 186 11.28 16.37 -26.18
CA ARG A 186 10.89 16.88 -27.49
C ARG A 186 11.71 16.05 -28.47
N ARG A 187 11.07 15.08 -29.12
CA ARG A 187 11.63 14.39 -30.29
C ARG A 187 12.12 15.50 -31.23
N PRO A 188 13.41 15.55 -31.58
CA PRO A 188 13.79 16.34 -32.72
C PRO A 188 13.23 15.60 -33.94
N ASP A 189 12.16 16.16 -34.52
CA ASP A 189 11.85 15.95 -35.93
C ASP A 189 13.03 16.50 -36.73
N ALA A 190 14.01 15.63 -36.99
CA ALA A 190 15.05 15.87 -37.97
C ALA A 190 14.72 15.02 -39.20
N ALA A 191 14.13 15.70 -40.17
CA ALA A 191 14.00 15.25 -41.54
C ALA A 191 15.35 14.79 -42.12
N GLN A 192 15.33 13.73 -42.93
CA GLN A 192 16.16 13.53 -44.13
C GLN A 192 15.90 12.12 -44.69
N ASP A 193 15.03 12.00 -45.70
CA ASP A 193 15.38 11.30 -46.94
C ASP A 193 14.36 11.64 -48.05
N ALA A 194 14.50 12.85 -48.61
CA ALA A 194 13.92 13.16 -49.91
C ALA A 194 14.97 12.79 -50.97
N THR A 195 14.86 11.57 -51.49
CA THR A 195 15.54 11.15 -52.71
C THR A 195 15.14 12.08 -53.84
N ASN A 196 16.05 12.97 -54.23
CA ASN A 196 16.03 13.63 -55.52
C ASN A 196 17.31 13.24 -56.26
N ARG A 197 17.22 12.21 -57.10
CA ARG A 197 18.09 12.02 -58.26
C ARG A 197 17.42 11.09 -59.27
#